data_AF-A0A6A9QK45-F1
#
_entry.id   AF-A0A6A9QK45-F1
#
_cell.length_a   1.000
_cell.length_b   1.000
_cell.length_c   1.000
_cell.angle_alpha   90.00
_cell.angle_beta   90.00
_cell.angle_gamma   90.00
#
_symmetry.space_group_name_H-M   'P 1'
#
loop_
_entity.id
_entity.type
_entity.pdbx_description
1 polymer ?
#
loop_
_entity_poly.entity_id
_entity_poly.type
_entity_poly.pdbx_seq_one_letter_code
_entity_poly.pdbx_strand_id
1 'polypeptide(L)'
;MQLNLAEVVSNIFPITRDEIERIYINKNKFIVVIYDFSTFKSRKYEGELKRNKIIFWRNKIKLQVPLKDVRLLRKPLEVGKLDNFEIWEIKGNEKLPSFPLEMPIISS
;
A
#
# COMPACT_ATOMS: atom_id res chain seq x y z
N MET A 1 -7.54 18.63 -6.67
CA MET A 1 -7.73 17.18 -6.62
C MET A 1 -7.26 16.70 -5.25
N GLN A 2 -8.15 16.28 -4.38
CA GLN A 2 -7.80 15.79 -3.04
C GLN A 2 -7.32 14.34 -3.23
N LEU A 3 -6.04 14.05 -3.00
CA LEU A 3 -5.53 12.68 -3.16
C LEU A 3 -6.13 11.77 -2.08
N ASN A 4 -6.74 10.67 -2.50
CA ASN A 4 -7.18 9.62 -1.59
C ASN A 4 -5.96 8.82 -1.12
N LEU A 5 -5.76 8.71 0.20
CA LEU A 5 -4.65 7.96 0.78
C LEU A 5 -4.67 6.48 0.36
N ALA A 6 -5.85 5.88 0.18
CA ALA A 6 -5.96 4.50 -0.31
C ALA A 6 -5.39 4.36 -1.71
N GLU A 7 -5.70 5.31 -2.60
CA GLU A 7 -5.22 5.31 -3.97
C GLU A 7 -3.69 5.44 -4.01
N VAL A 8 -3.12 6.35 -3.20
CA VAL A 8 -1.66 6.47 -3.07
C VAL A 8 -1.04 5.18 -2.56
N VAL A 9 -1.54 4.64 -1.45
CA VAL A 9 -0.99 3.45 -0.79
C VAL A 9 -1.06 2.23 -1.69
N SER A 10 -2.20 2.03 -2.35
CA SER A 10 -2.40 0.95 -3.31
C SER A 10 -1.48 1.04 -4.52
N ASN A 11 -0.78 2.15 -4.77
CA ASN A 11 0.17 2.28 -5.87
C ASN A 11 1.63 2.14 -5.44
N ILE A 12 1.89 1.95 -4.14
CA ILE A 12 3.24 1.76 -3.58
C ILE A 12 3.61 0.28 -3.51
N PHE A 13 2.68 -0.56 -3.06
CA PHE A 13 2.96 -1.97 -2.81
C PHE A 13 2.68 -2.82 -4.06
N PRO A 14 3.68 -3.54 -4.61
CA PRO A 14 3.43 -4.44 -5.72
C PRO A 14 2.62 -5.65 -5.22
N ILE A 15 1.61 -6.03 -6.02
CA ILE A 15 0.85 -7.26 -5.84
C ILE A 15 0.82 -8.08 -7.13
N THR A 16 0.82 -9.40 -7.00
CA THR A 16 0.72 -10.36 -8.11
C THR A 16 -0.73 -10.79 -8.34
N ARG A 17 -1.01 -11.51 -9.44
CA ARG A 17 -2.35 -12.03 -9.79
C ARG A 17 -2.99 -12.82 -8.65
N ASP A 18 -2.19 -13.59 -7.92
CA ASP A 18 -2.66 -14.46 -6.83
C ASP A 18 -2.67 -13.76 -5.48
N GLU A 19 -2.64 -12.42 -5.47
CA GLU A 19 -2.61 -11.62 -4.26
C GLU A 19 -3.81 -10.68 -4.16
N ILE A 20 -4.24 -10.45 -2.92
CA ILE A 20 -5.20 -9.41 -2.57
C ILE A 20 -4.58 -8.45 -1.57
N GLU A 21 -4.67 -7.16 -1.87
CA GLU A 21 -4.25 -6.07 -0.98
C GLU A 21 -5.46 -5.49 -0.28
N ARG A 22 -5.43 -5.48 1.05
CA ARG A 22 -6.40 -4.78 1.88
C ARG A 22 -5.72 -3.66 2.67
N ILE A 23 -6.27 -2.47 2.55
CA ILE A 23 -5.73 -1.23 3.13
C ILE A 23 -6.72 -0.72 4.16
N TYR A 24 -6.27 -0.55 5.39
CA TYR A 24 -7.03 0.03 6.48
C TYR A 24 -6.53 1.44 6.72
N ILE A 25 -7.40 2.45 6.67
CA ILE A 25 -7.01 3.86 6.79
C ILE A 25 -7.71 4.49 7.97
N ASN A 26 -6.94 5.16 8.82
CA ASN A 26 -7.45 6.02 9.88
C ASN A 26 -6.69 7.34 9.88
N LYS A 27 -7.39 8.40 9.45
CA LYS A 27 -6.81 9.75 9.23
C LYS A 27 -5.62 9.68 8.28
N ASN A 28 -4.41 9.93 8.79
CA ASN A 28 -3.17 9.88 8.01
C ASN A 28 -2.40 8.58 8.20
N LYS A 29 -2.89 7.63 9.01
CA LYS A 29 -2.26 6.34 9.26
C LYS A 29 -2.91 5.26 8.42
N PHE A 30 -2.14 4.22 8.09
CA PHE A 30 -2.65 3.07 7.38
C PHE A 30 -1.98 1.76 7.79
N ILE A 31 -2.67 0.67 7.53
CA ILE A 31 -2.17 -0.70 7.60
C ILE A 31 -2.45 -1.36 6.25
N VAL A 32 -1.46 -2.00 5.65
CA VAL A 32 -1.63 -2.80 4.45
C VAL A 32 -1.40 -4.26 4.79
N VAL A 33 -2.35 -5.11 4.40
CA VAL A 33 -2.22 -6.56 4.46
C VAL A 33 -2.34 -7.09 3.04
N ILE A 34 -1.28 -7.75 2.56
CA ILE A 34 -1.31 -8.46 1.29
C ILE A 34 -1.32 -9.95 1.58
N TYR A 35 -2.36 -10.63 1.13
CA TYR A 35 -2.51 -12.08 1.25
C TYR A 35 -2.26 -12.73 -0.10
N ASP A 36 -1.40 -13.75 -0.11
CA ASP A 36 -1.03 -14.54 -1.28
C ASP A 36 -1.76 -15.89 -1.23
N PHE A 37 -2.68 -16.10 -2.16
CA PHE A 37 -3.47 -17.32 -2.29
C PHE A 37 -2.64 -18.52 -2.75
N SER A 38 -1.50 -18.31 -3.41
CA SER A 38 -0.62 -19.38 -3.89
C SER A 38 0.21 -19.99 -2.76
N THR A 39 0.67 -19.16 -1.82
CA THR A 39 1.50 -19.60 -0.69
C THR A 39 0.77 -19.67 0.64
N PHE A 40 -0.47 -19.20 0.70
CA PHE A 40 -1.28 -19.03 1.91
C PHE A 40 -0.59 -18.16 2.98
N LYS A 41 0.32 -17.28 2.57
CA LYS A 41 1.06 -16.38 3.46
C LYS A 41 0.56 -14.95 3.32
N SER A 42 0.81 -14.15 4.36
CA SER A 42 0.53 -12.71 4.32
C SER A 42 1.77 -11.89 4.66
N ARG A 43 1.79 -10.66 4.15
CA ARG A 43 2.73 -9.62 4.55
C ARG A 43 1.95 -8.39 5.01
N LYS A 44 2.39 -7.85 6.14
CA LYS A 44 1.81 -6.67 6.77
C LYS A 44 2.78 -5.51 6.73
N TYR A 45 2.26 -4.33 6.39
CA TYR A 45 2.95 -3.05 6.46
C TYR A 45 2.11 -2.09 7.28
N GLU A 46 2.78 -1.20 8.00
CA GLU A 46 2.13 -0.10 8.70
C GLU A 46 2.78 1.19 8.23
N GLY A 47 2.02 2.28 8.20
CA GLY A 47 2.55 3.52 7.71
C GLY A 47 1.71 4.73 8.02
N GLU A 48 2.23 5.88 7.62
CA GLU A 48 1.57 7.16 7.73
C GLU A 48 1.96 8.10 6.60
N LEU A 49 1.01 8.95 6.22
CA LEU A 49 1.22 10.09 5.36
C LEU A 49 1.76 11.25 6.20
N LYS A 50 2.93 11.78 5.82
CA LYS A 50 3.50 13.03 6.37
C LYS A 50 3.75 14.02 5.26
N ARG A 51 3.04 15.16 5.32
CA ARG A 51 3.16 16.28 4.36
C ARG A 51 3.08 15.77 2.90
N ASN A 52 4.23 15.53 2.27
CA ASN A 52 4.39 15.16 0.88
C ASN A 52 5.06 13.78 0.69
N LYS A 53 5.06 12.91 1.69
CA LYS A 53 5.61 11.55 1.60
C LYS A 53 4.83 10.52 2.40
N ILE A 54 4.84 9.29 1.92
CA ILE A 54 4.42 8.11 2.67
C ILE A 54 5.64 7.55 3.41
N ILE A 55 5.47 7.25 4.68
CA ILE A 55 6.44 6.53 5.50
C ILE A 55 5.79 5.20 5.87
N PHE A 56 6.45 4.09 5.60
CA PHE A 56 5.94 2.78 5.98
C PHE A 56 7.06 1.90 6.52
N TRP A 57 6.69 0.88 7.28
CA TRP A 57 7.63 -0.07 7.86
C TRP A 57 7.08 -1.48 7.81
N ARG A 58 8.02 -2.42 7.80
CA ARG A 58 7.79 -3.86 7.97
C ARG A 58 8.96 -4.42 8.75
N ASN A 59 8.68 -5.12 9.85
CA ASN A 59 9.69 -5.60 10.78
C ASN A 59 10.58 -4.42 11.25
N LYS A 60 11.91 -4.54 11.11
CA LYS A 60 12.90 -3.51 11.48
C LYS A 60 13.25 -2.54 10.33
N ILE A 61 12.57 -2.65 9.18
CA ILE A 61 12.87 -1.84 7.98
C ILE A 61 11.85 -0.73 7.86
N LYS A 62 12.33 0.50 7.65
CA LYS A 62 11.53 1.71 7.43
C LYS A 62 11.87 2.31 6.06
N LEU A 63 10.85 2.61 5.28
CA LEU A 63 10.99 3.18 3.94
C LEU A 63 10.15 4.46 3.81
N GLN A 64 10.57 5.32 2.88
CA GLN A 64 9.94 6.62 2.63
C GLN A 64 9.77 6.82 1.13
N VAL A 65 8.56 7.19 0.70
CA VAL A 65 8.22 7.40 -0.71
C VAL A 65 7.65 8.81 -0.87
N PRO A 66 8.35 9.73 -1.55
CA PRO A 66 7.79 11.03 -1.90
C PRO A 66 6.54 10.87 -2.79
N LEU A 67 5.46 11.62 -2.51
CA LEU A 67 4.21 11.52 -3.27
C LEU A 67 4.37 11.85 -4.75
N LYS A 68 5.31 12.75 -5.08
CA LYS A 68 5.66 13.11 -6.46
C LYS A 68 6.17 11.93 -7.30
N ASP A 69 6.66 10.88 -6.64
CA ASP A 69 7.24 9.69 -7.28
C ASP A 69 6.18 8.57 -7.41
N VAL A 70 4.98 8.75 -6.82
CA VAL A 70 3.88 7.78 -6.90
C VAL A 70 3.06 8.06 -8.17
N ARG A 71 2.99 7.06 -9.05
CA ARG A 71 2.08 7.08 -10.21
C ARG A 71 0.79 6.35 -9.86
N LEU A 72 -0.35 7.02 -10.02
CA LEU A 72 -1.67 6.46 -9.71
C LEU A 72 -2.19 5.63 -10.90
N LEU A 73 -1.83 4.35 -10.93
CA LEU A 73 -2.26 3.40 -11.96
C LEU A 73 -3.42 2.51 -11.49
N ARG A 74 -3.51 2.30 -10.18
CA ARG A 74 -4.50 1.46 -9.50
C ARG A 74 -5.51 2.32 -8.76
N LYS A 75 -6.75 1.85 -8.72
CA LYS A 75 -7.83 2.41 -7.92
C LYS A 75 -8.42 1.32 -7.04
N PRO A 76 -8.19 1.35 -5.72
CA PRO A 76 -8.79 0.40 -4.81
C PRO A 76 -10.27 0.74 -4.63
N LEU A 77 -11.06 -0.25 -4.25
CA LEU A 77 -12.48 -0.10 -3.95
C LEU A 77 -12.67 -0.01 -2.44
N GLU A 78 -13.47 0.94 -1.96
CA GLU A 78 -13.90 0.95 -0.56
C GLU A 78 -14.85 -0.23 -0.34
N VAL A 79 -14.51 -1.11 0.60
CA VAL A 79 -15.26 -2.35 0.89
C VAL A 79 -15.95 -2.30 2.24
N GLY A 80 -15.73 -1.25 3.03
CA GLY A 80 -16.45 -1.02 4.28
C GLY A 80 -15.72 -0.12 5.25
N LYS A 81 -16.28 -0.01 6.46
CA LYS A 81 -15.68 0.71 7.59
C LYS A 81 -15.79 -0.15 8.84
N LEU A 82 -14.78 -0.09 9.69
CA LEU A 82 -14.74 -0.74 10.99
C LEU A 82 -14.15 0.23 12.02
N ASP A 83 -14.91 0.57 13.05
CA ASP A 83 -14.57 1.59 14.02
C ASP A 83 -14.15 2.91 13.34
N ASN A 84 -12.90 3.32 13.53
CA ASN A 84 -12.29 4.52 12.94
C ASN A 84 -11.51 4.23 11.65
N PHE A 85 -11.66 3.03 11.07
CA PHE A 85 -10.93 2.60 9.88
C PHE A 85 -11.85 2.50 8.66
N GLU A 86 -11.41 3.11 7.56
CA GLU A 86 -11.93 2.83 6.23
C GLU A 86 -11.16 1.65 5.64
N ILE A 87 -11.86 0.70 5.05
CA ILE A 87 -11.29 -0.52 4.51
C ILE A 87 -11.41 -0.46 2.98
N TRP A 88 -10.27 -0.59 2.33
CA TRP A 88 -10.13 -0.57 0.88
C TRP A 88 -9.50 -1.87 0.41
N GLU A 89 -9.87 -2.33 -0.78
CA GLU A 89 -9.39 -3.59 -1.33
C GLU A 89 -9.04 -3.45 -2.81
N ILE A 90 -7.99 -4.15 -3.22
CA ILE A 90 -7.66 -4.36 -4.62
C ILE A 90 -7.11 -5.77 -4.83
N LYS A 91 -7.62 -6.44 -5.86
CA LYS A 91 -7.10 -7.73 -6.31
C LYS A 91 -6.02 -7.49 -7.35
N GLY A 92 -4.95 -8.28 -7.30
CA GLY A 92 -3.93 -8.24 -8.34
C GLY A 92 -4.50 -8.58 -9.71
N ASN A 93 -3.92 -7.98 -10.75
CA ASN A 93 -4.29 -8.21 -12.14
C ASN A 93 -3.00 -8.50 -12.94
N GLU A 94 -3.12 -9.28 -14.02
CA GLU A 94 -2.02 -9.78 -14.85
C GLU A 94 -1.20 -8.70 -15.57
N LYS A 95 -1.71 -7.46 -15.66
CA LYS A 95 -1.11 -6.40 -16.48
C LYS A 95 -0.73 -5.18 -15.66
N LEU A 96 0.29 -5.25 -14.81
CA LEU A 96 1.03 -4.05 -14.45
C LEU A 96 2.53 -4.31 -14.35
N PRO A 97 3.36 -3.35 -14.81
CA PRO A 97 4.80 -3.47 -14.74
C PRO A 97 5.21 -3.58 -13.28
N SER A 98 6.07 -4.55 -13.02
CA SER A 98 6.84 -4.66 -11.79
C SER A 98 7.45 -3.29 -11.46
N PHE A 99 6.89 -2.59 -10.47
CA PHE A 99 7.65 -1.56 -9.75
C PHE A 99 8.89 -2.29 -9.21
N PRO A 100 10.11 -1.73 -9.33
CA PRO A 100 11.31 -2.48 -9.04
C PRO A 100 11.23 -2.98 -7.59
N LEU A 101 11.39 -4.30 -7.45
CA LEU A 101 11.54 -5.00 -6.17
C LEU A 101 12.73 -4.45 -5.34
N GLU A 102 13.54 -3.56 -5.92
CA GLU A 102 14.66 -2.88 -5.30
C GLU A 102 14.37 -1.38 -5.17
N MET A 103 13.73 -0.99 -4.07
CA MET A 103 13.83 0.38 -3.58
C MET A 103 15.11 0.49 -2.74
N PRO A 104 15.96 1.51 -2.96
CA PRO A 104 17.21 1.65 -2.22
C PRO A 104 16.91 1.74 -0.72
N ILE A 105 17.53 0.87 0.06
CA ILE A 105 17.58 0.98 1.51
C ILE A 105 18.38 2.24 1.81
N ILE A 106 17.71 3.33 2.19
CA ILE A 106 18.41 4.49 2.73
C ILE A 106 18.69 4.20 4.19
N SER A 107 19.85 3.60 4.47
CA SER A 107 20.41 3.54 5.83
C SER A 107 20.78 4.96 6.26
N SER A 108 20.11 5.47 7.29
CA SER A 108 20.59 6.62 8.08
C SER A 108 21.51 6.14 9.17
#